data_AF-A0A0G0D7B3-F1
#
_entry.id   AF-A0A0G0D7B3-F1
#
_cell.length_a   1.000
_cell.length_b   1.000
_cell.length_c   1.000
_cell.angle_alpha   90.00
_cell.angle_beta   90.00
_cell.angle_gamma   90.00
#
_symmetry.space_group_name_H-M   'P 1'
#
loop_
_entity.id
_entity.type
_entity.pdbx_description
1 polymer ?
#
loop_
_entity_poly.entity_id
_entity_poly.type
_entity_poly.pdbx_seq_one_letter_code
_entity_poly.pdbx_strand_id
1 'polypeptide(L)'
;MLLIPEFRKIWDRDISKNKEKATKQLAYVYFVADYKSEYNIYGIEKRSMISREVMEDPEYVTDDIIEEAIKKYIKLQETSSMRYLRSIRDTVDSIIKFNEALKFNSDNDTKSYNPALATKALKDVGSIVEDLEKWEKKIYGEEDQMSIRGGGKVGIFEDTEKATWMTTRQL
;
A
#
# COMPACT_ATOMS: atom_id res chain seq x y z
N MET A 1 21.42 -13.14 5.05
CA MET A 1 20.39 -14.04 5.62
C MET A 1 19.03 -13.40 5.40
N LEU A 2 18.10 -14.07 4.71
CA LEU A 2 16.71 -13.62 4.60
C LEU A 2 15.93 -14.14 5.81
N LEU A 3 15.48 -13.21 6.65
CA LEU A 3 14.80 -13.49 7.93
C LEU A 3 13.31 -13.84 7.75
N ILE A 4 12.72 -13.44 6.63
CA ILE A 4 11.32 -13.70 6.29
C ILE A 4 11.26 -14.98 5.45
N PRO A 5 10.56 -16.05 5.90
CA PRO A 5 10.49 -17.33 5.18
C PRO A 5 9.98 -17.19 3.74
N GLU A 6 8.98 -16.35 3.53
CA GLU A 6 8.38 -16.09 2.22
C GLU A 6 9.39 -15.45 1.27
N PHE A 7 10.27 -14.58 1.78
CA PHE A 7 11.33 -13.96 0.97
C PHE A 7 12.46 -14.94 0.67
N ARG A 8 12.76 -15.81 1.64
CA ARG A 8 13.71 -16.92 1.43
C ARG A 8 13.24 -17.85 0.32
N LYS A 9 11.95 -18.17 0.21
CA LYS A 9 11.42 -18.98 -0.91
C LYS A 9 11.72 -18.34 -2.27
N ILE A 10 11.54 -17.01 -2.41
CA ILE A 10 11.86 -16.28 -3.64
C ILE A 10 13.35 -16.40 -3.98
N TRP A 11 14.20 -16.20 -2.98
CA TRP A 11 15.66 -16.24 -3.13
C TRP A 11 16.21 -17.62 -3.45
N ASP A 12 15.71 -18.65 -2.76
CA ASP A 12 16.18 -20.02 -2.93
C ASP A 12 15.71 -20.61 -4.27
N ARG A 13 14.56 -20.14 -4.79
CA ARG A 13 14.04 -20.50 -6.13
C ARG A 13 14.93 -20.03 -7.29
N ASP A 14 15.56 -18.87 -7.16
CA ASP A 14 16.47 -18.38 -8.19
C ASP A 14 17.83 -19.08 -8.09
N ILE A 15 18.12 -20.03 -8.96
CA ILE A 15 19.40 -20.77 -8.95
C ILE A 15 20.56 -20.01 -9.62
N SER A 16 20.31 -18.82 -10.17
CA SER A 16 21.35 -18.02 -10.81
C SER A 16 22.41 -17.60 -9.79
N LYS A 17 23.66 -17.48 -10.26
CA LYS A 17 24.79 -17.09 -9.41
C LYS A 17 24.57 -15.72 -8.75
N ASN A 18 23.98 -14.78 -9.49
CA ASN A 18 23.81 -13.39 -9.07
C ASN A 18 22.44 -13.12 -8.42
N LYS A 19 21.51 -14.07 -8.43
CA LYS A 19 20.17 -13.92 -7.87
C LYS A 19 19.39 -12.74 -8.48
N GLU A 20 19.60 -12.47 -9.76
CA GLU A 20 19.03 -11.31 -10.47
C GLU A 20 17.50 -11.35 -10.49
N LYS A 21 16.92 -12.53 -10.75
CA LYS A 21 15.47 -12.71 -10.78
C LYS A 21 14.87 -12.55 -9.38
N ALA A 22 15.50 -13.15 -8.37
CA ALA A 22 15.06 -12.98 -6.99
C ALA A 22 15.15 -11.52 -6.53
N THR A 23 16.19 -10.79 -6.97
CA THR A 23 16.35 -9.37 -6.63
C THR A 23 15.24 -8.52 -7.23
N LYS A 24 14.92 -8.68 -8.52
CA LYS A 24 13.79 -8.01 -9.17
C LYS A 24 12.46 -8.34 -8.49
N GLN A 25 12.25 -9.61 -8.16
CA GLN A 25 11.03 -10.07 -7.50
C GLN A 25 10.88 -9.52 -6.07
N LEU A 26 11.97 -9.45 -5.30
CA LEU A 26 11.95 -8.84 -3.97
C LEU A 26 11.73 -7.33 -4.04
N ALA A 27 12.30 -6.65 -5.04
CA ALA A 27 12.02 -5.24 -5.30
C ALA A 27 10.54 -5.02 -5.66
N TYR A 28 9.97 -5.87 -6.52
CA TYR A 28 8.55 -5.85 -6.84
C TYR A 28 7.69 -6.01 -5.57
N VAL A 29 8.00 -6.98 -4.72
CA VAL A 29 7.29 -7.19 -3.44
C VAL A 29 7.36 -5.93 -2.57
N TYR A 30 8.54 -5.32 -2.42
CA TYR A 30 8.73 -4.10 -1.66
C TYR A 30 7.87 -2.96 -2.23
N PHE A 31 8.02 -2.61 -3.51
CA PHE A 31 7.29 -1.48 -4.08
C PHE A 31 5.78 -1.72 -4.10
N VAL A 32 5.31 -2.94 -4.29
CA VAL A 32 3.86 -3.23 -4.22
C VAL A 32 3.34 -3.15 -2.79
N ALA A 33 4.05 -3.71 -1.82
CA ALA A 33 3.54 -3.92 -0.47
C ALA A 33 3.80 -2.75 0.49
N ASP A 34 4.88 -2.00 0.29
CA ASP A 34 5.31 -0.97 1.23
C ASP A 34 4.35 0.23 1.23
N TYR A 35 3.85 0.59 2.41
CA TYR A 35 2.93 1.71 2.56
C TYR A 35 3.60 3.08 2.32
N LYS A 36 4.93 3.15 2.29
CA LYS A 36 5.72 4.34 1.90
C LYS A 36 6.27 4.27 0.49
N SER A 37 5.99 3.21 -0.26
CA SER A 37 6.44 3.08 -1.64
C SER A 37 6.13 4.34 -2.44
N GLU A 38 7.13 4.84 -3.17
CA GLU A 38 7.02 6.00 -4.06
C GLU A 38 5.95 5.75 -5.14
N TYR A 39 5.77 4.49 -5.55
CA TYR A 39 4.72 4.08 -6.48
C TYR A 39 3.29 4.20 -5.95
N ASN A 40 3.07 4.54 -4.67
CA ASN A 40 1.72 4.74 -4.12
C ASN A 40 0.95 5.88 -4.82
N ILE A 41 1.67 6.85 -5.39
CA ILE A 41 1.09 7.96 -6.16
C ILE A 41 0.28 7.49 -7.39
N TYR A 42 0.57 6.29 -7.91
CA TYR A 42 -0.08 5.75 -9.10
C TYR A 42 -1.40 5.01 -8.81
N GLY A 43 -1.78 4.83 -7.53
CA GLY A 43 -3.06 4.24 -7.16
C GLY A 43 -3.32 2.87 -7.79
N ILE A 44 -4.40 2.75 -8.57
CA ILE A 44 -4.82 1.50 -9.23
C ILE A 44 -3.75 1.02 -10.24
N GLU A 45 -3.05 1.95 -10.90
CA GLU A 45 -2.03 1.63 -11.90
C GLU A 45 -0.67 1.23 -11.28
N LYS A 46 -0.54 1.30 -9.96
CA LYS A 46 0.69 1.02 -9.21
C LYS A 46 1.36 -0.28 -9.67
N ARG A 47 0.62 -1.39 -9.73
CA ARG A 47 1.19 -2.69 -10.12
C ARG A 47 1.67 -2.71 -11.57
N SER A 48 0.93 -2.09 -12.49
CA SER A 48 1.31 -1.99 -13.91
C SER A 48 2.61 -1.19 -14.09
N MET A 49 2.75 -0.07 -13.38
CA MET A 49 3.96 0.74 -13.38
C MET A 49 5.18 -0.02 -12.84
N ILE A 50 5.03 -0.71 -11.71
CA ILE A 50 6.12 -1.51 -11.12
C ILE A 50 6.48 -2.69 -12.02
N SER A 51 5.50 -3.37 -12.62
CA SER A 51 5.76 -4.45 -13.59
C SER A 51 6.61 -3.95 -14.77
N ARG A 52 6.26 -2.79 -15.34
CA ARG A 52 7.03 -2.19 -16.44
C ARG A 52 8.45 -1.76 -16.03
N GLU A 53 8.59 -1.10 -14.89
CA GLU A 53 9.85 -0.43 -14.51
C GLU A 53 10.82 -1.34 -13.74
N VAL A 54 10.30 -2.24 -12.91
CA VAL A 54 11.12 -3.12 -12.05
C VAL A 54 11.28 -4.51 -12.65
N MET A 55 10.20 -5.06 -13.21
CA MET A 55 10.25 -6.38 -13.85
C MET A 55 10.69 -6.30 -15.31
N GLU A 56 10.68 -5.10 -15.91
CA GLU A 56 10.91 -4.88 -17.34
C GLU A 56 9.92 -5.68 -18.21
N ASP A 57 8.74 -5.97 -17.65
CA ASP A 57 7.70 -6.79 -18.26
C ASP A 57 6.32 -6.22 -17.87
N PRO A 58 5.69 -5.45 -18.77
CA PRO A 58 4.37 -4.85 -18.52
C PRO A 58 3.26 -5.88 -18.26
N GLU A 59 3.41 -7.10 -18.75
CA GLU A 59 2.43 -8.18 -18.59
C GLU A 59 2.81 -9.15 -17.45
N TYR A 60 3.76 -8.75 -16.59
CA TYR A 60 4.21 -9.59 -15.50
C TYR A 60 3.06 -9.98 -14.57
N VAL A 61 2.79 -11.29 -14.54
CA VAL A 61 1.82 -11.92 -13.63
C VAL A 61 2.57 -12.54 -12.46
N THR A 62 2.15 -12.19 -11.25
CA THR A 62 2.69 -12.76 -10.02
C THR A 62 2.23 -14.21 -9.83
N ASP A 63 3.14 -15.04 -9.33
CA ASP A 63 2.80 -16.38 -8.85
C ASP A 63 2.48 -16.37 -7.34
N ASP A 64 2.01 -17.52 -6.84
CA ASP A 64 1.62 -17.68 -5.43
C ASP A 64 2.75 -17.36 -4.45
N ILE A 65 4.02 -17.64 -4.79
CA ILE A 65 5.16 -17.35 -3.91
C ILE A 65 5.34 -15.85 -3.77
N ILE A 66 5.18 -15.09 -4.86
CA ILE A 66 5.25 -13.63 -4.81
C ILE A 66 4.07 -13.04 -4.06
N GLU A 67 2.85 -13.54 -4.29
CA GLU A 67 1.66 -13.06 -3.57
C GLU A 67 1.70 -13.38 -2.07
N GLU A 68 2.23 -14.53 -1.66
CA GLU A 68 2.49 -14.85 -0.26
C GLU A 68 3.47 -13.85 0.37
N ALA A 69 4.55 -13.51 -0.34
CA ALA A 69 5.54 -12.55 0.13
C ALA A 69 4.96 -11.14 0.27
N ILE A 70 4.14 -10.69 -0.68
CA ILE A 70 3.41 -9.41 -0.60
C ILE A 70 2.52 -9.39 0.63
N LYS A 71 1.66 -10.41 0.80
CA LYS A 71 0.75 -10.52 1.96
C LYS A 71 1.52 -10.50 3.27
N LYS A 72 2.64 -11.23 3.33
CA LYS A 72 3.48 -11.28 4.52
C LYS A 72 4.05 -9.91 4.84
N TYR A 73 4.59 -9.20 3.85
CA TYR A 73 5.19 -7.89 4.05
C TYR A 73 4.16 -6.86 4.54
N ILE A 74 2.99 -6.81 3.90
CA ILE A 74 1.85 -5.98 4.35
C ILE A 74 1.53 -6.29 5.82
N LYS A 75 1.43 -7.57 6.18
CA LYS A 75 1.14 -8.00 7.55
C LYS A 75 2.23 -7.61 8.56
N LEU A 76 3.49 -7.59 8.15
CA LEU A 76 4.60 -7.19 9.03
C LEU A 76 4.61 -5.68 9.30
N GLN A 77 4.13 -4.89 8.35
CA GLN A 77 3.98 -3.44 8.49
C GLN A 77 2.68 -3.03 9.18
N GLU A 78 1.82 -4.01 9.45
CA GLU A 78 0.48 -3.76 9.96
C GLU A 78 0.49 -3.32 11.43
N THR A 79 0.25 -2.03 11.63
CA THR A 79 0.03 -1.46 12.96
C THR A 79 -1.38 -1.77 13.48
N SER A 80 -1.59 -1.66 14.80
CA SER A 80 -2.93 -1.79 15.39
C SER A 80 -3.94 -0.82 14.80
N SER A 81 -3.48 0.39 14.45
CA SER A 81 -4.31 1.41 13.82
C SER A 81 -4.67 1.05 12.37
N MET A 82 -3.74 0.45 11.60
CA MET A 82 -4.04 -0.08 10.26
C MET A 82 -5.04 -1.26 10.30
N ARG A 83 -4.97 -2.13 11.32
CA ARG A 83 -5.98 -3.18 11.54
C ARG A 83 -7.35 -2.59 11.84
N TYR A 84 -7.40 -1.61 12.74
CA TYR A 84 -8.63 -0.94 13.13
C TYR A 84 -9.29 -0.25 11.93
N LEU A 85 -8.49 0.47 11.15
CA LEU A 85 -8.84 1.06 9.86
C LEU A 85 -9.48 0.05 8.89
N ARG A 86 -8.87 -1.12 8.70
CA ARG A 86 -9.43 -2.17 7.83
C ARG A 86 -10.77 -2.68 8.35
N SER A 87 -10.86 -2.96 9.65
CA SER A 87 -12.10 -3.43 10.30
C SER A 87 -13.25 -2.43 10.12
N ILE A 88 -12.93 -1.13 10.14
CA ILE A 88 -13.89 -0.08 9.87
C ILE A 88 -14.35 -0.14 8.40
N ARG A 89 -13.42 -0.21 7.43
CA ARG A 89 -13.77 -0.33 6.00
C ARG A 89 -14.67 -1.54 5.73
N ASP A 90 -14.35 -2.69 6.31
CA ASP A 90 -15.17 -3.92 6.20
C ASP A 90 -16.58 -3.73 6.78
N THR A 91 -16.71 -2.93 7.84
CA THR A 91 -18.00 -2.57 8.45
C THR A 91 -18.81 -1.65 7.53
N VAL A 92 -18.17 -0.66 6.91
CA VAL A 92 -18.79 0.23 5.92
C VAL A 92 -19.31 -0.58 4.73
N ASP A 93 -18.49 -1.48 4.17
CA ASP A 93 -18.89 -2.35 3.06
C ASP A 93 -20.08 -3.24 3.43
N SER A 94 -20.13 -3.73 4.67
CA SER A 94 -21.26 -4.52 5.17
C SER A 94 -22.54 -3.70 5.27
N ILE A 95 -22.46 -2.43 5.68
CA ILE A 95 -23.58 -1.49 5.71
C ILE A 95 -24.07 -1.18 4.28
N ILE A 96 -23.15 -0.99 3.33
CA ILE A 96 -23.49 -0.77 1.91
C ILE A 96 -24.27 -1.99 1.38
N LYS A 97 -23.74 -3.21 1.55
CA LYS A 97 -24.40 -4.45 1.12
C LYS A 97 -25.76 -4.65 1.78
N PHE A 98 -25.89 -4.34 3.06
CA PHE A 98 -27.18 -4.38 3.76
C PHE A 98 -28.20 -3.41 3.15
N ASN A 99 -27.79 -2.17 2.85
CA ASN A 99 -28.66 -1.18 2.21
C ASN A 99 -29.03 -1.59 0.77
N GLU A 100 -28.12 -2.16 0.00
CA GLU A 100 -28.40 -2.72 -1.32
C GLU A 100 -29.42 -3.86 -1.24
N ALA A 101 -29.24 -4.79 -0.30
CA ALA A 101 -30.18 -5.88 -0.06
C ALA A 101 -31.58 -5.36 0.36
N LEU A 102 -31.66 -4.26 1.12
CA LEU A 102 -32.94 -3.62 1.43
C LEU A 102 -33.61 -3.01 0.20
N LYS A 103 -32.85 -2.43 -0.75
CA LYS A 103 -33.40 -1.92 -2.03
C LYS A 103 -33.98 -3.03 -2.90
N PHE A 104 -33.42 -4.24 -2.87
CA PHE A 104 -33.94 -5.37 -3.67
C PHE A 104 -35.19 -6.03 -3.04
N ASN A 105 -35.41 -5.88 -1.73
CA ASN A 105 -36.56 -6.47 -1.05
C ASN A 105 -37.83 -5.60 -1.07
N SER A 106 -37.78 -4.39 -1.66
CA SER A 106 -38.94 -3.49 -1.72
C SER A 106 -40.03 -3.91 -2.71
N ASP A 107 -39.81 -4.93 -3.54
CA ASP A 107 -40.82 -5.47 -4.45
C ASP A 107 -41.77 -6.49 -3.80
N ASN A 108 -41.53 -6.95 -2.55
CA ASN A 108 -42.38 -8.02 -1.97
C ASN A 108 -42.81 -7.91 -0.50
N ASP A 109 -42.35 -6.99 0.34
CA ASP A 109 -43.06 -6.72 1.60
C ASP A 109 -42.65 -5.38 2.23
N THR A 110 -43.59 -4.48 2.42
CA THR A 110 -43.38 -3.06 2.78
C THR A 110 -42.98 -2.84 4.25
N LYS A 111 -42.47 -3.86 4.95
CA LYS A 111 -42.21 -3.82 6.41
C LYS A 111 -40.74 -3.73 6.85
N SER A 112 -39.77 -3.75 5.93
CA SER A 112 -38.34 -3.83 6.33
C SER A 112 -37.48 -2.59 6.02
N TYR A 113 -37.99 -1.55 5.36
CA TYR A 113 -37.21 -0.35 5.04
C TYR A 113 -37.46 0.77 6.05
N ASN A 114 -36.46 1.08 6.88
CA ASN A 114 -36.48 2.23 7.78
C ASN A 114 -35.49 3.31 7.28
N PRO A 115 -35.97 4.36 6.59
CA PRO A 115 -35.15 5.43 6.06
C PRO A 115 -34.32 6.16 7.12
N ALA A 116 -34.81 6.26 8.35
CA ALA A 116 -34.09 6.91 9.44
C ALA A 116 -32.89 6.08 9.90
N LEU A 117 -33.02 4.75 9.90
CA LEU A 117 -31.90 3.83 10.20
C LEU A 117 -30.82 3.91 9.11
N ALA A 118 -31.22 3.91 7.85
CA ALA A 118 -30.31 4.04 6.71
C ALA A 118 -29.57 5.39 6.72
N THR A 119 -30.28 6.49 6.99
CA THR A 119 -29.70 7.84 7.05
C THR A 119 -28.73 8.00 8.22
N LYS A 120 -29.06 7.42 9.38
CA LYS A 120 -28.15 7.41 10.54
C LYS A 120 -26.89 6.58 10.26
N ALA A 121 -27.04 5.38 9.68
CA ALA A 121 -25.90 4.55 9.30
C ALA A 121 -24.99 5.27 8.30
N LEU A 122 -25.53 5.96 7.30
CA LEU A 122 -24.74 6.76 6.35
C LEU A 122 -24.01 7.93 7.02
N LYS A 123 -24.65 8.62 7.97
CA LYS A 123 -24.01 9.71 8.71
C LYS A 123 -22.88 9.21 9.61
N ASP A 124 -23.11 8.09 10.29
CA ASP A 124 -22.11 7.45 11.14
C ASP A 124 -20.90 7.01 10.29
N VAL A 125 -21.14 6.40 9.12
CA VAL A 125 -20.08 6.07 8.14
C VAL A 125 -19.28 7.31 7.71
N GLY A 126 -19.94 8.43 7.39
CA GLY A 126 -19.26 9.67 7.00
C GLY A 126 -18.30 10.18 8.09
N SER A 127 -18.79 10.25 9.33
CA SER A 127 -17.95 10.68 10.48
C SER A 127 -16.79 9.72 10.75
N ILE A 128 -17.03 8.42 10.58
CA ILE A 128 -16.02 7.38 10.75
C ILE A 128 -14.94 7.52 9.67
N VAL A 129 -15.30 7.80 8.41
CA VAL A 129 -14.36 8.03 7.29
C VAL A 129 -13.53 9.31 7.51
N GLU A 130 -14.13 10.40 7.98
CA GLU A 130 -13.38 11.63 8.29
C GLU A 130 -12.35 11.42 9.41
N ASP A 131 -12.73 10.70 10.47
CA ASP A 131 -11.79 10.37 11.54
C ASP A 131 -10.72 9.39 11.02
N LEU A 132 -11.09 8.46 10.15
CA LEU A 132 -10.17 7.58 9.43
C LEU A 132 -9.04 8.36 8.74
N GLU A 133 -9.38 9.36 7.94
CA GLU A 133 -8.42 10.15 7.16
C GLU A 133 -7.48 10.94 8.07
N LYS A 134 -8.00 11.47 9.19
CA LYS A 134 -7.19 12.15 10.21
C LYS A 134 -6.20 11.19 10.86
N TRP A 135 -6.66 9.97 11.18
CA TRP A 135 -5.82 8.94 11.79
C TRP A 135 -4.77 8.40 10.81
N GLU A 136 -5.12 8.15 9.55
CA GLU A 136 -4.15 7.79 8.50
C GLU A 136 -3.10 8.89 8.34
N LYS A 137 -3.51 10.16 8.19
CA LYS A 137 -2.58 11.30 8.14
C LYS A 137 -1.68 11.37 9.37
N LYS A 138 -2.19 11.03 10.55
CA LYS A 138 -1.41 11.00 11.79
C LYS A 138 -0.38 9.86 11.78
N ILE A 139 -0.78 8.64 11.45
CA ILE A 139 0.11 7.46 11.46
C ILE A 139 1.20 7.59 10.40
N TYR A 140 0.83 8.00 9.19
CA TYR A 140 1.79 8.17 8.10
C TYR A 140 2.59 9.47 8.25
N GLY A 141 2.02 10.54 8.82
CA GLY A 141 2.69 11.83 9.02
C GLY A 141 3.55 11.95 10.30
N GLU A 142 3.30 11.16 11.35
CA GLU A 142 4.12 11.16 12.57
C GLU A 142 5.51 10.51 12.34
N GLU A 143 5.63 9.56 11.42
CA GLU A 143 6.93 8.98 11.07
C GLU A 143 7.83 9.94 10.27
N ASP A 144 7.25 10.83 9.45
CA ASP A 144 8.01 11.91 8.79
C ASP A 144 8.54 12.93 9.82
N GLN A 145 7.78 13.20 10.89
CA GLN A 145 8.22 14.08 11.97
C GLN A 145 9.25 13.44 12.91
N MET A 146 9.27 12.11 13.05
CA MET A 146 10.34 11.40 13.77
C MET A 146 11.70 11.53 13.08
N SER A 147 11.75 11.71 11.76
CA SER A 147 13.00 11.97 11.03
C SER A 147 13.60 13.36 11.29
N ILE A 148 12.81 14.32 11.80
CA ILE A 148 13.26 15.71 11.97
C ILE A 148 13.94 15.94 13.34
N ARG A 149 13.71 15.05 14.32
CA ARG A 149 14.32 15.18 15.65
C ARG A 149 15.78 14.68 15.75
N GLY A 150 16.37 14.21 14.65
CA GLY A 150 17.70 13.59 14.64
C GLY A 150 18.65 14.00 13.50
N GLY A 151 18.38 15.11 12.79
CA GLY A 151 19.38 15.74 11.91
C GLY A 151 19.53 15.18 10.49
N GLY A 152 18.86 15.83 9.53
CA GLY A 152 19.34 16.04 8.16
C GLY A 152 19.14 14.93 7.11
N LYS A 153 18.29 15.21 6.11
CA LYS A 153 18.52 14.75 4.73
C LYS A 153 18.33 15.92 3.78
N VAL A 154 19.43 16.40 3.21
CA VAL A 154 19.39 17.12 1.92
C VAL A 154 18.99 16.08 0.87
N GLY A 155 18.01 16.38 0.03
CA GLY A 155 17.61 15.49 -1.05
C GLY A 155 18.80 15.17 -1.96
N ILE A 156 18.87 13.96 -2.50
CA ILE A 156 19.94 13.53 -3.43
C ILE A 156 20.00 14.43 -4.69
N PHE A 157 18.97 15.24 -4.92
CA PHE A 157 18.83 16.17 -6.04
C PHE A 157 19.00 17.66 -5.66
N GLU A 158 19.27 18.00 -4.40
CA GLU A 158 19.24 19.39 -3.90
C GLU A 158 20.63 20.06 -3.70
N ASP A 159 21.75 19.40 -4.00
CA ASP A 159 23.07 20.05 -4.00
C ASP A 159 23.79 19.86 -5.34
N THR A 160 23.30 20.54 -6.38
CA THR A 160 23.96 20.61 -7.68
C THR A 160 25.22 21.49 -7.67
N GLU A 161 25.52 22.18 -6.57
CA GLU A 161 26.68 23.09 -6.47
C GLU A 161 27.93 22.45 -5.84
N LYS A 162 27.85 21.23 -5.30
CA LYS A 162 29.02 20.48 -4.77
C LYS A 162 29.45 19.27 -5.59
N ALA A 163 28.94 19.09 -6.81
CA ALA A 163 29.39 18.04 -7.73
C ALA A 163 30.76 18.39 -8.35
N THR A 164 31.85 18.26 -7.58
CA THR A 164 33.25 18.52 -8.01
C THR A 164 33.83 17.46 -8.97
N TRP A 165 32.99 16.71 -9.70
CA TRP A 165 33.41 15.77 -10.73
C TRP A 165 33.02 16.18 -12.17
N MET A 166 32.51 17.40 -12.37
CA MET A 166 32.26 17.98 -13.71
C MET A 166 33.26 19.07 -14.15
N THR A 167 34.48 19.08 -13.59
CA THR A 167 35.58 19.88 -14.16
C THR A 167 36.85 19.06 -14.31
N THR A 168 36.87 18.18 -15.31
CA THR A 168 38.12 17.85 -15.99
C THR A 168 37.85 17.53 -17.45
N ARG A 169 37.96 18.55 -18.32
CA ARG A 169 38.78 18.56 -19.55
C ARG A 169 38.31 19.65 -20.52
N GLN A 170 39.26 20.53 -20.87
CA GLN A 170 39.48 21.28 -22.12
C GLN A 170 40.28 22.53 -21.69
N LEU A 171 41.52 22.83 -22.10
CA LEU A 171 42.44 22.33 -23.13
C LEU A 171 43.87 22.48 -22.57
#